data_AF-A0A2V6N4S1-F1
#
_entry.id   AF-A0A2V6N4S1-F1
#
_cell.length_a   1.000
_cell.length_b   1.000
_cell.length_c   1.000
_cell.angle_alpha   90.00
_cell.angle_beta   90.00
_cell.angle_gamma   90.00
#
_symmetry.space_group_name_H-M   'P 1'
#
loop_
_entity.id
_entity.type
_entity.pdbx_description
1 polymer ?
#
loop_
_entity_poly.entity_id
_entity_poly.type
_entity_poly.pdbx_seq_one_letter_code
_entity_poly.pdbx_strand_id
1 'polypeptide(L)'
;MQTPEILGIIAGNGVYPRILAAAARKAGVKKIVAAAFTDETDPSIDKQADVVEWLRIGQLGRLLKFFREHKVHRAVMAGQIAPKNLFDLRPDVKALVVLARLKQRNAESIFTAIADELKKSDVDLLPATTFLEDDLAAKGLIAGAKLSRTEEEDVDLGWSVAKEIARLDIGQTIIVKNGTVLAVEAFEGTNDAINR
;
A
#
# COMPACT_ATOMS: atom_id res chain seq x y z
N MET A 1 -19.98 -2.52 2.87
CA MET A 1 -19.40 -3.80 3.36
C MET A 1 -19.82 -4.01 4.81
N GLN A 2 -19.89 -5.25 5.30
CA GLN A 2 -20.06 -5.50 6.73
C GLN A 2 -18.74 -5.22 7.44
N THR A 3 -18.73 -4.32 8.43
CA THR A 3 -17.55 -4.05 9.24
C THR A 3 -17.12 -5.33 9.97
N PRO A 4 -15.86 -5.79 9.81
CA PRO A 4 -15.38 -6.97 10.53
C PRO A 4 -15.23 -6.66 12.02
N GLU A 5 -15.46 -7.67 12.87
CA GLU A 5 -15.18 -7.51 14.30
C GLU A 5 -13.67 -7.40 14.57
N ILE A 6 -12.85 -8.13 13.79
CA ILE A 6 -11.39 -8.14 13.89
C ILE A 6 -10.80 -7.75 12.54
N LEU A 7 -9.95 -6.72 12.52
CA LEU A 7 -9.21 -6.29 11.34
C LEU A 7 -7.71 -6.52 11.53
N GLY A 8 -7.09 -7.20 10.58
CA GLY A 8 -5.64 -7.24 10.41
C GLY A 8 -5.13 -6.02 9.66
N ILE A 9 -4.04 -5.41 10.12
CA ILE A 9 -3.32 -4.39 9.38
C ILE A 9 -1.90 -4.89 9.14
N ILE A 10 -1.52 -5.05 7.88
CA ILE A 10 -0.13 -5.28 7.48
C ILE A 10 0.47 -3.90 7.27
N ALA A 11 1.19 -3.39 8.28
CA ALA A 11 1.57 -1.99 8.40
C ALA A 11 2.96 -1.73 7.82
N GLY A 12 3.05 -1.10 6.66
CA GLY A 12 4.28 -0.54 6.09
C GLY A 12 4.61 0.84 6.64
N ASN A 13 5.43 1.59 5.89
CA ASN A 13 5.88 2.93 6.20
C ASN A 13 4.78 4.00 6.00
N GLY A 14 4.99 5.14 6.64
CA GLY A 14 4.19 6.35 6.47
C GLY A 14 3.04 6.46 7.47
N VAL A 15 2.18 7.46 7.26
CA VAL A 15 1.03 7.75 8.14
C VAL A 15 -0.15 6.81 7.91
N TYR A 16 -0.17 6.13 6.77
CA TYR A 16 -1.33 5.40 6.27
C TYR A 16 -1.83 4.28 7.19
N PRO A 17 -0.98 3.41 7.80
CA PRO A 17 -1.44 2.41 8.76
C PRO A 17 -2.22 2.99 9.94
N ARG A 18 -1.79 4.17 10.44
CA ARG A 18 -2.41 4.83 11.59
C ARG A 18 -3.74 5.47 11.24
N ILE A 19 -3.81 6.11 10.07
CA ILE A 19 -5.05 6.69 9.55
C ILE A 19 -6.08 5.58 9.34
N LEU A 20 -5.68 4.47 8.71
CA LEU A 20 -6.54 3.30 8.53
C LEU A 20 -7.02 2.73 9.86
N ALA A 21 -6.15 2.55 10.84
CA ALA A 21 -6.53 2.03 12.14
C ALA A 21 -7.57 2.93 12.83
N ALA A 22 -7.37 4.25 12.81
CA ALA A 22 -8.31 5.21 13.38
C ALA A 22 -9.67 5.20 12.65
N ALA A 23 -9.65 5.13 11.31
CA ALA A 23 -10.86 5.07 10.50
C ALA A 23 -11.64 3.75 10.72
N ALA A 24 -10.93 2.62 10.80
CA ALA A 24 -11.51 1.32 11.11
C ALA A 24 -12.20 1.31 12.48
N ARG A 25 -11.59 1.94 13.50
CA ARG A 25 -12.24 2.14 14.81
C ARG A 25 -13.52 2.92 14.70
N LYS A 26 -13.50 4.06 14.00
CA LYS A 26 -14.68 4.91 13.79
C LYS A 26 -15.80 4.15 13.06
N ALA A 27 -15.45 3.24 12.16
CA ALA A 27 -16.38 2.38 11.44
C ALA A 27 -16.92 1.19 12.26
N GLY A 28 -16.46 1.01 13.50
CA GLY A 28 -16.98 0.00 14.44
C GLY A 28 -16.14 -1.29 14.56
N VAL A 29 -14.90 -1.32 14.03
CA VAL A 29 -14.01 -2.46 14.23
C VAL A 29 -13.64 -2.59 15.72
N LYS A 30 -13.99 -3.72 16.32
CA LYS A 30 -13.81 -3.98 17.76
C LYS A 30 -12.39 -4.37 18.13
N LYS A 31 -11.66 -5.03 17.22
CA LYS A 31 -10.28 -5.44 17.44
C LYS A 31 -9.39 -5.15 16.23
N ILE A 32 -8.28 -4.46 16.45
CA ILE A 32 -7.25 -4.18 15.44
C ILE A 32 -5.98 -4.93 15.81
N VAL A 33 -5.50 -5.74 14.87
CA VAL A 33 -4.30 -6.59 14.99
C VAL A 33 -3.31 -6.14 13.93
N ALA A 34 -2.22 -5.49 14.33
CA ALA A 34 -1.23 -4.96 13.40
C ALA A 34 0.01 -5.86 13.33
N ALA A 35 0.37 -6.27 12.12
CA ALA A 35 1.70 -6.78 11.83
C ALA A 35 2.56 -5.61 11.35
N ALA A 36 3.50 -5.19 12.20
CA ALA A 36 4.43 -4.10 11.93
C ALA A 36 5.79 -4.67 11.49
N PHE A 37 6.57 -3.89 10.75
CA PHE A 37 7.89 -4.25 10.27
C PHE A 37 8.95 -3.33 10.87
N THR A 38 9.97 -3.93 11.49
CA THR A 38 11.14 -3.20 12.00
C THR A 38 11.77 -2.39 10.86
N ASP A 39 12.18 -1.17 11.18
CA ASP A 39 12.79 -0.20 10.25
C ASP A 39 11.87 0.34 9.13
N GLU A 40 10.60 -0.08 9.09
CA GLU A 40 9.58 0.42 8.15
C GLU A 40 8.44 1.15 8.87
N THR A 41 7.79 0.48 9.81
CA THR A 41 6.55 0.97 10.42
C THR A 41 6.84 2.01 11.50
N ASP A 42 6.06 3.09 11.50
CA ASP A 42 6.05 4.08 12.57
C ASP A 42 5.63 3.42 13.91
N PRO A 43 6.48 3.43 14.96
CA PRO A 43 6.17 2.82 16.26
C PRO A 43 4.91 3.35 16.94
N SER A 44 4.39 4.50 16.53
CA SER A 44 3.11 4.98 17.05
C SER A 44 1.90 4.12 16.64
N ILE A 45 2.08 3.10 15.79
CA ILE A 45 1.07 2.06 15.54
C ILE A 45 0.68 1.30 16.82
N ASP A 46 1.59 1.14 17.79
CA ASP A 46 1.32 0.52 19.09
C ASP A 46 0.23 1.26 19.88
N LYS A 47 -0.04 2.53 19.56
CA LYS A 47 -1.09 3.32 20.19
C LYS A 47 -2.46 3.17 19.50
N GLN A 48 -2.50 2.59 18.31
CA GLN A 48 -3.71 2.52 17.47
C GLN A 48 -4.29 1.11 17.36
N ALA A 49 -3.45 0.09 17.49
CA ALA A 49 -3.85 -1.33 17.46
C ALA A 49 -3.97 -1.92 18.88
N ASP A 50 -4.81 -2.95 19.06
CA ASP A 50 -4.89 -3.67 20.34
C ASP A 50 -3.74 -4.63 20.53
N VAL A 51 -3.25 -5.19 19.42
CA VAL A 51 -2.16 -6.15 19.40
C VAL A 51 -1.25 -5.80 18.24
N VAL A 52 0.04 -5.72 18.52
CA VAL A 52 1.08 -5.51 17.51
C VAL A 52 2.09 -6.64 17.58
N GLU A 53 2.42 -7.25 16.45
CA GLU A 53 3.63 -8.06 16.31
C GLU A 53 4.63 -7.36 15.40
N TRP A 54 5.84 -7.17 15.92
CA TRP A 54 6.96 -6.62 15.18
C TRP A 54 7.73 -7.75 14.46
N LEU A 55 7.71 -7.68 13.14
CA LEU A 55 8.30 -8.63 12.21
C LEU A 55 9.47 -7.99 11.45
N ARG A 56 10.26 -8.82 10.78
CA ARG A 56 11.16 -8.38 9.71
C ARG A 56 10.53 -8.70 8.36
N ILE A 57 10.88 -7.91 7.34
CA ILE A 57 10.42 -8.18 5.98
C ILE A 57 10.93 -9.56 5.52
N GLY A 58 10.03 -10.35 4.95
CA GLY A 58 10.28 -11.75 4.57
C GLY A 58 9.78 -12.79 5.58
N GLN A 59 9.28 -12.39 6.75
CA GLN A 59 8.76 -13.34 7.76
C GLN A 59 7.27 -13.70 7.52
N LEU A 60 6.94 -14.19 6.33
CA LEU A 60 5.57 -14.51 5.92
C LEU A 60 4.93 -15.60 6.80
N GLY A 61 5.67 -16.66 7.12
CA GLY A 61 5.19 -17.72 8.00
C GLY A 61 4.85 -17.21 9.40
N ARG A 62 5.63 -16.28 9.94
CA ARG A 62 5.31 -15.61 11.22
C ARG A 62 4.06 -14.76 11.12
N LEU A 63 3.93 -13.95 10.07
CA LEU A 63 2.72 -13.15 9.79
C LEU A 63 1.45 -14.02 9.78
N LEU A 64 1.48 -15.14 9.03
CA LEU A 64 0.34 -16.05 8.94
C LEU A 64 0.02 -16.73 10.28
N LYS A 65 1.06 -17.06 11.06
CA LYS A 65 0.89 -17.61 12.41
C LYS A 65 0.22 -16.60 13.35
N PHE A 66 0.72 -15.37 13.35
CA PHE A 66 0.18 -14.28 14.14
C PHE A 66 -1.30 -14.02 13.85
N PHE A 67 -1.66 -13.87 12.57
CA PHE A 67 -3.04 -13.63 12.17
C PHE A 67 -3.96 -14.78 12.57
N ARG A 68 -3.51 -16.02 12.46
CA ARG A 68 -4.26 -17.20 12.92
C ARG A 68 -4.47 -17.22 14.43
N GLU A 69 -3.42 -16.93 15.22
CA GLU A 69 -3.51 -16.87 16.69
C GLU A 69 -4.51 -15.82 17.17
N HIS A 70 -4.62 -14.71 16.42
CA HIS A 70 -5.54 -13.62 16.74
C HIS A 70 -6.89 -13.69 16.02
N LYS A 71 -7.15 -14.76 15.26
CA LYS A 71 -8.40 -15.02 14.49
C LYS A 71 -8.73 -13.90 13.50
N VAL A 72 -7.71 -13.39 12.82
CA VAL A 72 -7.87 -12.38 11.76
C VAL A 72 -8.34 -13.10 10.50
N HIS A 73 -9.49 -12.69 9.95
CA HIS A 73 -10.05 -13.22 8.69
C HIS A 73 -10.20 -12.14 7.58
N ARG A 74 -9.95 -10.89 7.95
CA ARG A 74 -9.99 -9.71 7.09
C ARG A 74 -8.78 -8.86 7.39
N ALA A 75 -7.99 -8.54 6.38
CA ALA A 75 -6.81 -7.71 6.57
C ALA A 75 -6.67 -6.66 5.46
N VAL A 76 -5.97 -5.57 5.76
CA VAL A 76 -5.60 -4.55 4.77
C VAL A 76 -4.07 -4.39 4.80
N MET A 77 -3.46 -4.30 3.62
CA MET A 77 -2.08 -3.83 3.49
C MET A 77 -2.09 -2.31 3.43
N ALA A 78 -1.42 -1.66 4.38
CA ALA A 78 -1.39 -0.21 4.48
C ALA A 78 0.05 0.25 4.66
N GLY A 79 0.49 1.16 3.81
CA GLY A 79 1.80 1.80 3.87
C GLY A 79 2.72 1.32 2.76
N GLN A 80 3.80 2.06 2.54
CA GLN A 80 4.81 1.68 1.57
C GLN A 80 5.74 0.62 2.16
N ILE A 81 6.28 -0.24 1.30
CA ILE A 81 7.46 -1.06 1.63
C ILE A 81 8.54 -0.60 0.68
N ALA A 82 9.66 -0.12 1.22
CA ALA A 82 10.73 0.37 0.37
C ALA A 82 11.23 -0.74 -0.59
N PRO A 83 11.36 -0.48 -1.91
CA PRO A 83 11.81 -1.49 -2.87
C PRO A 83 13.13 -2.15 -2.47
N LYS A 84 14.09 -1.37 -1.94
CA LYS A 84 15.36 -1.89 -1.40
C LYS A 84 15.16 -3.01 -0.38
N ASN A 85 14.14 -2.90 0.48
CA ASN A 85 13.89 -3.85 1.55
C ASN A 85 13.04 -5.04 1.08
N LEU A 86 12.41 -4.92 -0.09
CA LEU A 86 11.84 -6.06 -0.82
C LEU A 86 12.93 -6.92 -1.47
N PHE A 87 14.15 -6.38 -1.67
CA PHE A 87 15.30 -7.12 -2.20
C PHE A 87 16.29 -7.58 -1.10
N ASP A 88 16.38 -6.87 0.03
CA ASP A 88 17.14 -7.29 1.23
C ASP A 88 16.27 -8.06 2.25
N LEU A 89 15.60 -9.11 1.76
CA LEU A 89 14.70 -9.91 2.57
C LEU A 89 15.46 -10.85 3.51
N ARG A 90 14.89 -11.10 4.70
CA ARG A 90 15.24 -12.24 5.54
C ARG A 90 14.11 -13.26 5.49
N PRO A 91 13.95 -13.99 4.37
CA PRO A 91 12.78 -14.83 4.17
C PRO A 91 12.80 -16.03 5.12
N ASP A 92 11.67 -16.28 5.77
CA ASP A 92 11.47 -17.56 6.45
C ASP A 92 11.18 -18.68 5.43
N VAL A 93 11.13 -19.93 5.91
CA VAL A 93 10.91 -21.10 5.04
C VAL A 93 9.67 -20.94 4.17
N LYS A 94 8.61 -20.34 4.72
CA LYS A 94 7.36 -20.12 3.99
C LYS A 94 7.55 -19.10 2.88
N ALA A 95 8.17 -17.95 3.18
CA ALA A 95 8.50 -16.94 2.17
C ALA A 95 9.43 -17.48 1.08
N LEU A 96 10.45 -18.27 1.44
CA LEU A 96 11.35 -18.91 0.47
C LEU A 96 10.59 -19.80 -0.51
N VAL A 97 9.70 -20.65 -0.01
CA VAL A 97 8.88 -21.55 -0.86
C VAL A 97 7.99 -20.76 -1.82
N VAL A 98 7.42 -19.64 -1.37
CA VAL A 98 6.56 -18.77 -2.18
C VAL A 98 7.39 -18.06 -3.25
N LEU A 99 8.49 -17.42 -2.87
CA LEU A 99 9.38 -16.69 -3.79
C LEU A 99 10.08 -17.60 -4.81
N ALA A 100 10.30 -18.88 -4.49
CA ALA A 100 10.86 -19.86 -5.41
C ALA A 100 9.88 -20.27 -6.53
N ARG A 101 8.57 -20.05 -6.34
CA ARG A 101 7.53 -20.38 -7.34
C ARG A 101 7.25 -19.24 -8.31
N LEU A 102 7.79 -18.04 -8.06
CA LEU A 102 7.58 -16.88 -8.91
C LEU A 102 8.46 -16.95 -10.16
N LYS A 103 7.86 -16.76 -11.35
CA LYS A 103 8.57 -16.69 -12.62
C LYS A 103 9.42 -15.41 -12.75
N GLN A 104 8.92 -14.31 -12.20
CA GLN A 104 9.58 -13.02 -12.14
C GLN A 104 9.46 -12.51 -10.71
N ARG A 105 10.47 -11.75 -10.25
CA ARG A 105 10.50 -11.17 -8.90
C ARG A 105 10.39 -9.66 -9.01
N ASN A 106 9.17 -9.20 -9.23
CA ASN A 106 8.80 -7.79 -9.18
C ASN A 106 7.79 -7.54 -8.05
N ALA A 107 7.50 -6.28 -7.74
CA ALA A 107 6.58 -5.94 -6.65
C ALA A 107 5.20 -6.60 -6.83
N GLU A 108 4.59 -6.49 -8.02
CA GLU A 108 3.26 -7.03 -8.31
C GLU A 108 3.18 -8.55 -8.05
N SER A 109 4.11 -9.33 -8.61
CA SER A 109 4.16 -10.79 -8.43
C SER A 109 4.38 -11.20 -6.98
N ILE A 110 5.19 -10.45 -6.23
CA ILE A 110 5.44 -10.72 -4.81
C ILE A 110 4.18 -10.43 -3.99
N PHE A 111 3.54 -9.27 -4.16
CA PHE A 111 2.33 -8.91 -3.42
C PHE A 111 1.16 -9.84 -3.74
N THR A 112 1.00 -10.22 -5.02
CA THR A 112 -0.02 -11.19 -5.44
C THR A 112 0.19 -12.54 -4.75
N ALA A 113 1.43 -13.02 -4.69
CA ALA A 113 1.73 -14.29 -4.03
C ALA A 113 1.51 -14.25 -2.52
N ILE A 114 1.79 -13.11 -1.88
CA ILE A 114 1.47 -12.91 -0.46
C ILE A 114 -0.05 -12.92 -0.24
N ALA A 115 -0.82 -12.24 -1.10
CA ALA A 115 -2.28 -12.24 -1.07
C ALA A 115 -2.86 -13.65 -1.18
N ASP A 116 -2.33 -14.47 -2.10
CA ASP A 116 -2.75 -15.86 -2.27
C ASP A 116 -2.47 -16.72 -1.02
N GLU A 117 -1.32 -16.52 -0.36
CA GLU A 117 -0.99 -17.25 0.86
C GLU A 117 -1.81 -16.82 2.08
N LEU A 118 -2.15 -15.54 2.17
CA LEU A 118 -3.11 -15.03 3.16
C LEU A 118 -4.48 -15.68 2.94
N LYS A 119 -4.97 -15.71 1.70
CA LYS A 119 -6.24 -16.34 1.36
C LYS A 119 -6.28 -17.83 1.67
N LYS A 120 -5.20 -18.58 1.39
CA LYS A 120 -5.06 -20.00 1.81
C LYS A 120 -5.10 -20.19 3.32
N SER A 121 -4.81 -19.15 4.08
CA SER A 121 -4.85 -19.13 5.55
C SER A 121 -6.14 -18.51 6.09
N ASP A 122 -7.18 -18.41 5.26
CA ASP A 122 -8.50 -17.86 5.60
C ASP A 122 -8.47 -16.36 5.98
N VAL A 123 -7.54 -15.61 5.39
CA VAL A 123 -7.42 -14.16 5.52
C VAL A 123 -7.71 -13.51 4.18
N ASP A 124 -8.89 -12.91 4.03
CA ASP A 124 -9.21 -12.12 2.84
C ASP A 124 -8.61 -10.71 2.95
N LEU A 125 -7.81 -10.33 1.96
CA LEU A 125 -7.34 -8.96 1.82
C LEU A 125 -8.47 -8.08 1.32
N LEU A 126 -8.79 -7.06 2.09
CA LEU A 126 -9.72 -5.99 1.75
C LEU A 126 -9.02 -4.96 0.85
N PRO A 127 -9.79 -4.21 0.03
CA PRO A 127 -9.25 -3.08 -0.74
C PRO A 127 -8.47 -2.12 0.17
N ALA A 128 -7.36 -1.57 -0.33
CA ALA A 128 -6.57 -0.61 0.44
C ALA A 128 -7.42 0.58 0.91
N THR A 129 -8.39 1.02 0.10
CA THR A 129 -9.28 2.15 0.39
C THR A 129 -10.37 1.89 1.43
N THR A 130 -10.45 0.68 2.00
CA THR A 130 -11.51 0.33 2.97
C THR A 130 -11.42 1.23 4.20
N PHE A 131 -12.55 1.80 4.64
CA PHE A 131 -12.70 2.80 5.73
C PHE A 131 -12.18 4.20 5.40
N LEU A 132 -11.54 4.38 4.25
CA LEU A 132 -10.90 5.62 3.84
C LEU A 132 -11.60 6.20 2.62
N GLU A 133 -12.87 5.84 2.42
CA GLU A 133 -13.69 6.33 1.32
C GLU A 133 -13.81 7.86 1.36
N ASP A 134 -13.82 8.45 2.56
CA ASP A 134 -13.86 9.90 2.78
C ASP A 134 -12.51 10.59 2.55
N ASP A 135 -11.40 9.84 2.53
CA ASP A 135 -10.04 10.36 2.30
C ASP A 135 -9.64 10.32 0.81
N LEU A 136 -10.51 9.78 -0.06
CA LEU A 136 -10.26 9.72 -1.50
C LEU A 136 -10.52 11.07 -2.17
N ALA A 137 -9.70 11.37 -3.18
CA ALA A 137 -9.89 12.54 -4.04
C ALA A 137 -11.29 12.51 -4.70
N ALA A 138 -12.14 13.46 -4.33
CA ALA A 138 -13.45 13.63 -4.97
C ALA A 138 -13.29 14.16 -6.40
N LYS A 139 -14.29 13.89 -7.24
CA LYS A 139 -14.34 14.46 -8.60
C LYS A 139 -14.44 15.98 -8.53
N GLY A 140 -13.56 16.67 -9.26
CA GLY A 140 -13.57 18.12 -9.42
C GLY A 140 -12.35 18.79 -8.82
N LEU A 141 -12.42 20.12 -8.71
CA LEU A 141 -11.35 20.92 -8.12
C LEU A 141 -11.35 20.75 -6.60
N ILE A 142 -10.27 20.17 -6.06
CA ILE A 142 -10.11 19.94 -4.61
C ILE A 142 -9.70 21.22 -3.89
N ALA A 143 -8.74 21.95 -4.45
CA ALA A 143 -8.20 23.18 -3.89
C ALA A 143 -7.64 24.09 -4.99
N GLY A 144 -7.55 25.39 -4.70
CA GLY A 144 -6.96 26.38 -5.59
C GLY A 144 -7.97 27.05 -6.53
N ALA A 145 -7.44 27.75 -7.54
CA ALA A 145 -8.24 28.40 -8.57
C ALA A 145 -8.68 27.39 -9.65
N LYS A 146 -9.71 27.75 -10.42
CA LYS A 146 -10.05 26.99 -11.63
C LYS A 146 -8.87 27.02 -12.60
N LEU A 147 -8.64 25.89 -13.26
CA LEU A 147 -7.64 25.77 -14.30
C LEU A 147 -7.97 26.71 -15.46
N SER A 148 -6.92 27.29 -16.04
CA SER A 148 -6.99 27.92 -17.36
C SER A 148 -7.10 26.85 -18.45
N ARG A 149 -7.52 27.25 -19.65
CA ARG A 149 -7.61 26.34 -20.79
C ARG A 149 -6.29 25.60 -21.08
N THR A 150 -5.16 26.30 -20.97
CA THR A 150 -3.84 25.69 -21.20
C THR A 150 -3.51 24.65 -20.12
N GLU A 151 -3.90 24.89 -18.86
CA GLU A 151 -3.70 23.91 -17.79
C GLU A 151 -4.64 22.71 -17.93
N GLU A 152 -5.87 22.90 -18.43
CA GLU A 152 -6.76 21.79 -18.79
C GLU A 152 -6.17 20.92 -19.90
N GLU A 153 -5.60 21.55 -20.94
CA GLU A 153 -4.88 20.84 -22.02
C GLU A 153 -3.64 20.07 -21.49
N ASP A 154 -2.90 20.64 -20.53
CA ASP A 154 -1.79 19.96 -19.85
C ASP A 154 -2.26 18.76 -19.01
N VAL A 155 -3.39 18.88 -18.32
CA VAL A 155 -3.99 17.78 -17.54
C VAL A 155 -4.41 16.63 -18.46
N ASP A 156 -5.07 16.92 -19.58
CA ASP A 156 -5.49 15.91 -20.54
C ASP A 156 -4.30 15.16 -21.14
N LEU A 157 -3.24 15.90 -21.53
CA LEU A 157 -1.99 15.31 -22.01
C LEU A 157 -1.35 14.44 -20.92
N GLY A 158 -1.15 15.00 -19.72
CA GLY A 158 -0.55 14.31 -18.59
C GLY A 158 -1.29 13.03 -18.23
N TRP A 159 -2.62 13.05 -18.24
CA TRP A 159 -3.46 11.89 -17.97
C TRP A 159 -3.31 10.79 -19.01
N SER A 160 -3.20 11.16 -20.30
CA SER A 160 -2.98 10.18 -21.37
C SER A 160 -1.61 9.51 -21.24
N VAL A 161 -0.56 10.29 -20.96
CA VAL A 161 0.81 9.80 -20.80
C VAL A 161 0.93 8.94 -19.54
N ALA A 162 0.35 9.38 -18.42
CA ALA A 162 0.40 8.64 -17.15
C ALA A 162 -0.13 7.22 -17.29
N LYS A 163 -1.22 7.02 -18.04
CA LYS A 163 -1.78 5.68 -18.28
C LYS A 163 -0.85 4.78 -19.07
N GLU A 164 -0.18 5.31 -20.10
CA GLU A 164 0.75 4.50 -20.90
C GLU A 164 2.01 4.14 -20.11
N ILE A 165 2.55 5.08 -19.33
CA ILE A 165 3.70 4.82 -18.45
C ILE A 165 3.34 3.80 -17.36
N ALA A 166 2.18 3.94 -16.73
CA ALA A 166 1.72 3.00 -15.71
C ALA A 166 1.46 1.60 -16.30
N ARG A 167 0.96 1.50 -17.53
CA ARG A 167 0.75 0.23 -18.24
C ARG A 167 2.05 -0.54 -18.50
N LEU A 168 3.18 0.16 -18.56
CA LEU A 168 4.51 -0.43 -18.73
C LEU A 168 5.21 -0.73 -17.39
N ASP A 169 4.53 -0.54 -16.26
CA ASP A 169 5.09 -0.67 -14.90
C ASP A 169 6.34 0.20 -14.66
N ILE A 170 6.42 1.36 -15.33
CA ILE A 170 7.57 2.28 -15.19
C ILE A 170 7.37 3.21 -13.99
N GLY A 171 6.21 3.85 -13.90
CA GLY A 171 5.89 4.82 -12.85
C GLY A 171 4.50 5.43 -13.04
N GLN A 172 4.15 6.43 -12.22
CA GLN A 172 2.77 6.93 -12.11
C GLN A 172 2.62 8.45 -12.10
N THR A 173 3.72 9.21 -11.95
CA THR A 173 3.70 10.68 -11.95
C THR A 173 4.25 11.24 -13.24
N ILE A 174 3.53 12.20 -13.84
CA ILE A 174 3.95 12.96 -15.02
C ILE A 174 3.95 14.45 -14.69
N ILE A 175 5.01 15.15 -15.09
CA ILE A 175 5.11 16.60 -14.98
C ILE A 175 5.00 17.19 -16.38
N VAL A 176 3.93 17.95 -16.63
CA VAL A 176 3.66 18.60 -17.90
C VAL A 176 3.67 20.11 -17.72
N LYS A 177 4.23 20.83 -18.68
CA LYS A 177 4.09 22.28 -18.77
C LYS A 177 3.96 22.72 -20.22
N ASN A 178 2.91 23.47 -20.51
CA ASN A 178 2.67 24.10 -21.81
C ASN A 178 2.78 23.07 -22.97
N GLY A 179 2.11 21.92 -22.83
CA GLY A 179 2.07 20.83 -23.80
C GLY A 179 3.31 19.95 -23.85
N THR A 180 4.28 20.14 -22.94
CA THR A 180 5.55 19.40 -22.93
C THR A 180 5.68 18.54 -21.68
N VAL A 181 5.97 17.24 -21.84
CA VAL A 181 6.34 16.35 -20.73
C VAL A 181 7.76 16.67 -20.29
N LEU A 182 7.91 17.23 -19.09
CA LEU A 182 9.19 17.62 -18.50
C LEU A 182 9.84 16.49 -17.71
N ALA A 183 9.03 15.68 -17.04
CA ALA A 183 9.50 14.53 -16.26
C ALA A 183 8.44 13.43 -16.20
N VAL A 184 8.94 12.21 -16.00
CA VAL A 184 8.18 10.98 -15.81
C VAL A 184 8.84 10.26 -14.64
N GLU A 185 8.08 9.99 -13.58
CA GLU A 185 8.55 9.17 -12.47
C GLU A 185 8.92 7.78 -12.95
N ALA A 186 10.04 7.25 -12.46
CA ALA A 186 10.38 5.85 -12.54
C ALA A 186 10.72 5.27 -11.16
N PHE A 187 11.93 4.75 -10.97
CA PHE A 187 12.33 4.07 -9.74
C PHE A 187 12.60 5.02 -8.56
N GLU A 188 12.90 6.29 -8.84
CA GLU A 188 13.23 7.33 -7.86
C GLU A 188 12.04 7.74 -6.98
N GLY A 189 10.82 7.60 -7.50
CA GLY A 189 9.59 7.97 -6.79
C GLY A 189 9.14 9.40 -7.02
N THR A 190 7.89 9.67 -6.67
CA THR A 190 7.17 10.92 -6.96
C THR A 190 7.90 12.19 -6.47
N ASN A 191 8.46 12.18 -5.26
CA ASN A 191 9.12 13.38 -4.69
C ASN A 191 10.35 13.79 -5.49
N ASP A 192 11.19 12.83 -5.87
CA ASP A 192 12.41 13.09 -6.61
C ASP A 192 12.10 13.50 -8.06
N ALA A 193 11.05 12.92 -8.66
CA ALA A 193 10.54 13.36 -9.95
C ALA A 193 10.10 14.83 -9.94
N ILE A 194 9.45 15.30 -8.86
CA ILE A 194 8.99 16.69 -8.69
C ILE A 194 10.15 17.67 -8.49
N ASN A 195 11.22 17.27 -7.81
CA ASN A 195 12.35 18.15 -7.51
C ASN A 195 13.27 18.44 -8.71
N ARG A 196 13.10 17.71 -9.83
CA ARG A 196 14.01 17.76 -10.99
C ARG A 196 13.84 19.00 -11.87
#